data_AF-A0A7Y3CSA6-F1
#
_entry.id   AF-A0A7Y3CSA6-F1
#
_cell.length_a   1.000
_cell.length_b   1.000
_cell.length_c   1.000
_cell.angle_alpha   90.00
_cell.angle_beta   90.00
_cell.angle_gamma   90.00
#
_symmetry.space_group_name_H-M   'P 1'
#
loop_
_entity.id
_entity.type
_entity.pdbx_description
1 polymer ?
#
loop_
_entity_poly.entity_id
_entity_poly.type
_entity_poly.pdbx_seq_one_letter_code
_entity_poly.pdbx_strand_id
1 'polypeptide(L)'
;MGDTENRWEGRPVRAFVIRAFAFVAPVAAALLVAFWLSKAIPRPGTWGLFALWWLSILVISTIVLRVTEKFARKLLPLAALLKLTLVFPDRAPTRFTMSMRTGGAETLEEMVAEAEAAGAKDDFASAAETILALAARLNSHDPRTRGHAERVRAYADMIAEEMGFDDEDRNKVKWACMLHDIGKLKVPLEIINKPGRLTDDEYEVIKNHPTWGMELAAPLLPWLGDFASGIGQHHERFDGFGYPGGVEGTDIGLAGRIAAVADTFDVITSVRSYKQARPASEAREELARCAGSQFDPEVVRAFLNIGLGRQRWVAGPLSWLGQVPMVQSVVQGLTTAASNAGAVVSTATAATAIGAASIVAPTLFPSAPVAELPPSPEVVAVDDTALVDEDGSVTLEIMANDVGTIVAVNIIVPPLNGTARVVDNQLVYTPDPEYSGTDTIRYEVCDASGNCDEAVATVTVNPVNDLPVVVTSSVDGIEDETLLI
;
A
#
# COMPACT_ATOMS: atom_id res chain seq x y z
N MET A 1 -14.68 -35.12 15.06
CA MET A 1 -14.37 -35.15 13.61
C MET A 1 -15.43 -34.36 12.82
N GLY A 2 -15.87 -33.21 13.32
CA GLY A 2 -17.03 -32.48 12.79
C GLY A 2 -16.93 -30.95 12.92
N ASP A 3 -15.72 -30.39 12.82
CA ASP A 3 -15.48 -28.94 13.01
C ASP A 3 -14.88 -28.26 11.77
N THR A 4 -14.85 -28.96 10.62
CA THR A 4 -14.21 -28.49 9.38
C THR A 4 -15.18 -28.12 8.27
N GLU A 5 -16.49 -28.36 8.41
CA GLU A 5 -17.45 -28.16 7.31
C GLU A 5 -17.82 -26.70 7.09
N ASN A 6 -17.69 -25.84 8.10
CA ASN A 6 -18.05 -24.42 8.03
C ASN A 6 -16.86 -23.47 7.92
N ARG A 7 -15.62 -23.98 7.75
CA ARG A 7 -14.42 -23.13 7.75
C ARG A 7 -13.48 -23.36 6.58
N TRP A 8 -12.84 -22.28 6.20
CA TRP A 8 -11.69 -22.23 5.31
C TRP A 8 -10.42 -22.03 6.12
N GLU A 9 -9.50 -22.98 6.06
CA GLU A 9 -8.14 -22.80 6.55
C GLU A 9 -7.24 -22.26 5.43
N GLY A 10 -6.48 -21.21 5.70
CA GLY A 10 -5.50 -20.65 4.76
C GLY A 10 -4.47 -21.69 4.31
N ARG A 11 -4.25 -21.77 3.00
CA ARG A 11 -3.28 -22.66 2.34
C ARG A 11 -2.26 -21.82 1.55
N PRO A 12 -1.41 -21.02 2.21
CA PRO A 12 -0.54 -20.03 1.57
C PRO A 12 0.46 -20.66 0.61
N VAL A 13 0.99 -21.86 0.92
CA VAL A 13 1.91 -22.59 0.03
C VAL A 13 1.22 -22.97 -1.27
N ARG A 14 -0.01 -23.48 -1.22
CA ARG A 14 -0.77 -23.84 -2.43
C ARG A 14 -1.14 -22.61 -3.25
N ALA A 15 -1.53 -21.52 -2.58
CA ALA A 15 -1.77 -20.24 -3.23
C ALA A 15 -0.51 -19.72 -3.96
N PHE A 16 0.66 -19.83 -3.33
CA PHE A 16 1.94 -19.46 -3.93
C PHE A 16 2.25 -20.32 -5.17
N VAL A 17 2.10 -21.65 -5.07
CA VAL A 17 2.34 -22.56 -6.20
C VAL A 17 1.44 -22.25 -7.39
N ILE A 18 0.14 -22.03 -7.17
CA ILE A 18 -0.81 -21.70 -8.25
C ILE A 18 -0.45 -20.35 -8.88
N ARG A 19 -0.11 -19.36 -8.06
CA ARG A 19 0.30 -18.03 -8.56
C ARG A 19 1.59 -18.14 -9.37
N ALA A 20 2.61 -18.85 -8.87
CA ALA A 20 3.86 -19.08 -9.59
C ALA A 20 3.62 -19.80 -10.92
N PHE A 21 2.77 -20.84 -10.93
CA PHE A 21 2.37 -21.53 -12.15
C PHE A 21 1.71 -20.57 -13.15
N ALA A 22 0.82 -19.68 -12.69
CA ALA A 22 0.14 -18.73 -13.55
C ALA A 22 1.08 -17.78 -14.32
N PHE A 23 2.27 -17.49 -13.76
CA PHE A 23 3.28 -16.65 -14.41
C PHE A 23 4.33 -17.45 -15.19
N VAL A 24 4.75 -18.61 -14.69
CA VAL A 24 5.84 -19.40 -15.29
C VAL A 24 5.35 -20.24 -16.48
N ALA A 25 4.15 -20.80 -16.41
CA ALA A 25 3.64 -21.71 -17.44
C ALA A 25 3.54 -21.08 -18.85
N PRO A 26 3.05 -19.82 -19.02
CA PRO A 26 3.00 -19.19 -20.34
C PRO A 26 4.38 -18.99 -20.98
N VAL A 27 5.37 -18.57 -20.19
CA VAL A 27 6.74 -18.37 -20.64
C VAL A 27 7.39 -19.70 -21.01
N ALA A 28 7.24 -20.71 -20.16
CA ALA A 28 7.77 -22.05 -20.41
C ALA A 28 7.16 -22.66 -21.68
N ALA A 29 5.85 -22.54 -21.89
CA ALA A 29 5.16 -23.01 -23.09
C ALA A 29 5.65 -22.32 -24.36
N ALA A 30 5.80 -20.98 -24.33
CA ALA A 30 6.31 -20.20 -25.45
C ALA A 30 7.75 -20.59 -25.81
N LEU A 31 8.63 -20.75 -24.81
CA LEU A 31 10.02 -21.17 -25.02
C LEU A 31 10.12 -22.60 -25.58
N LEU A 32 9.28 -23.52 -25.10
CA LEU A 32 9.22 -24.89 -25.61
C LEU A 32 8.78 -24.93 -27.07
N VAL A 33 7.77 -24.15 -27.44
CA VAL A 33 7.31 -24.04 -28.84
C VAL A 33 8.36 -23.39 -29.72
N ALA A 34 9.01 -22.31 -29.25
CA ALA A 34 10.12 -21.68 -29.97
C ALA A 34 11.26 -22.66 -30.23
N PHE A 35 11.67 -23.41 -29.20
CA PHE A 35 12.69 -24.44 -29.32
C PHE A 35 12.30 -25.52 -30.33
N TRP A 36 11.08 -26.03 -30.24
CA TRP A 36 10.60 -27.09 -31.13
C TRP A 36 10.50 -26.62 -32.59
N LEU A 37 9.90 -25.45 -32.85
CA LEU A 37 9.81 -24.85 -34.18
C LEU A 37 11.20 -24.58 -34.78
N SER A 38 12.15 -24.14 -33.96
CA SER A 38 13.53 -23.89 -34.40
C SER A 38 14.27 -25.15 -34.87
N LYS A 39 13.82 -26.33 -34.40
CA LYS A 39 14.33 -27.65 -34.83
C LYS A 39 13.52 -28.24 -35.98
N ALA A 40 12.21 -28.02 -36.00
CA ALA A 40 11.30 -28.60 -36.97
C ALA A 40 11.34 -27.87 -38.33
N ILE A 41 11.56 -26.55 -38.33
CA ILE A 41 11.59 -25.74 -39.56
C ILE A 41 13.06 -25.50 -39.95
N PRO A 42 13.53 -25.98 -41.11
CA PRO A 42 14.89 -25.78 -41.57
C PRO A 42 15.26 -24.30 -41.65
N ARG A 43 16.50 -23.96 -41.27
CA ARG A 43 17.01 -22.59 -41.35
C ARG A 43 17.33 -22.26 -42.81
N PRO A 44 16.72 -21.22 -43.41
CA PRO A 44 17.02 -20.83 -44.78
C PRO A 44 18.38 -20.13 -44.87
N GLY A 45 19.07 -20.29 -46.00
CA GLY A 45 20.40 -19.72 -46.23
C GLY A 45 20.40 -18.25 -46.68
N THR A 46 19.25 -17.70 -47.09
CA THR A 46 19.13 -16.29 -47.51
C THR A 46 18.60 -15.43 -46.38
N TRP A 47 19.14 -14.21 -46.26
CA TRP A 47 18.82 -13.30 -45.16
C TRP A 47 17.31 -12.96 -45.07
N GLY A 48 16.64 -12.73 -46.20
CA GLY A 48 15.21 -12.38 -46.20
C GLY A 48 14.30 -13.52 -45.71
N LEU A 49 14.59 -14.75 -46.14
CA LEU A 49 13.88 -15.94 -45.64
C LEU A 49 14.24 -16.23 -44.19
N PHE A 50 15.48 -15.94 -43.77
CA PHE A 50 15.91 -16.08 -42.37
C PHE A 50 15.15 -15.13 -41.46
N ALA A 51 14.95 -13.87 -41.88
CA ALA A 51 14.15 -12.90 -41.15
C ALA A 51 12.69 -13.35 -41.02
N LEU A 52 12.08 -13.85 -42.11
CA LEU A 52 10.71 -14.39 -42.09
C LEU A 52 10.58 -15.64 -41.21
N TRP A 53 11.57 -16.53 -41.25
CA TRP A 53 11.63 -17.72 -40.40
C TRP A 53 11.65 -17.31 -38.92
N TRP A 54 12.53 -16.38 -38.55
CA TRP A 54 12.64 -15.90 -37.17
C TRP A 54 11.36 -15.19 -36.71
N LEU A 55 10.79 -14.33 -37.55
CA LEU A 55 9.52 -13.63 -37.29
C LEU A 55 8.36 -14.62 -37.12
N SER A 56 8.30 -15.68 -37.91
CA SER A 56 7.26 -16.71 -37.77
C SER A 56 7.32 -17.43 -36.41
N ILE A 57 8.53 -17.77 -35.94
CA ILE A 57 8.74 -18.38 -34.63
C ILE A 57 8.32 -17.40 -33.52
N LEU A 58 8.69 -16.13 -33.64
CA LEU A 58 8.34 -15.09 -32.67
C LEU A 58 6.82 -14.91 -32.58
N VAL A 59 6.14 -14.81 -33.72
CA VAL A 59 4.68 -14.65 -33.79
C VAL A 59 3.99 -15.87 -33.16
N ILE A 60 4.37 -17.09 -33.53
CA ILE A 60 3.74 -18.30 -32.99
C ILE A 60 3.99 -18.42 -31.47
N SER A 61 5.22 -18.14 -31.02
CA SER A 61 5.56 -18.19 -29.59
C SER A 61 4.79 -17.13 -28.79
N THR A 62 4.58 -15.95 -29.37
CA THR A 62 3.75 -14.89 -28.76
C THR A 62 2.28 -15.29 -28.68
N ILE A 63 1.74 -15.94 -29.71
CA ILE A 63 0.37 -16.47 -29.70
C ILE A 63 0.23 -17.52 -28.58
N VAL A 64 1.16 -18.47 -28.51
CA VAL A 64 1.17 -19.50 -27.45
C VAL A 64 1.25 -18.86 -26.08
N LEU A 65 2.13 -17.89 -25.88
CA LEU A 65 2.24 -17.14 -24.63
C LEU A 65 0.89 -16.54 -24.24
N ARG A 66 0.24 -15.80 -25.14
CA ARG A 66 -1.06 -15.14 -24.86
C ARG A 66 -2.19 -16.13 -24.59
N VAL A 67 -2.23 -17.24 -25.31
CA VAL A 67 -3.24 -18.29 -25.13
C VAL A 67 -3.03 -18.97 -23.77
N THR A 68 -1.81 -19.45 -23.48
CA THR A 68 -1.50 -20.09 -22.21
C THR A 68 -1.69 -19.13 -21.05
N GLU A 69 -1.30 -17.87 -21.19
CA GLU A 69 -1.54 -16.82 -20.19
C GLU A 69 -3.03 -16.63 -19.91
N LYS A 70 -3.87 -16.55 -20.95
CA LYS A 70 -5.32 -16.44 -20.80
C LYS A 70 -5.91 -17.58 -19.96
N PHE A 71 -5.45 -18.81 -20.18
CA PHE A 71 -5.89 -19.97 -19.40
C PHE A 71 -5.30 -19.98 -17.98
N ALA A 72 -4.02 -19.68 -17.84
CA ALA A 72 -3.31 -19.71 -16.57
C ALA A 72 -3.83 -18.64 -15.60
N ARG A 73 -4.19 -17.44 -16.12
CA ARG A 73 -4.78 -16.35 -15.34
C ARG A 73 -6.15 -16.71 -14.75
N LYS A 74 -6.90 -17.66 -15.32
CA LYS A 74 -8.17 -18.15 -14.73
C LYS A 74 -7.98 -18.82 -13.36
N LEU A 75 -6.76 -19.20 -12.99
CA LEU A 75 -6.45 -19.81 -11.70
C LEU A 75 -6.12 -18.78 -10.60
N LEU A 76 -5.97 -17.50 -10.94
CA LEU A 76 -5.63 -16.45 -9.98
C LEU A 76 -6.69 -16.21 -8.91
N PRO A 77 -8.02 -16.20 -9.21
CA PRO A 77 -9.05 -16.10 -8.18
C PRO A 77 -8.94 -17.23 -7.16
N LEU A 78 -8.66 -18.46 -7.61
CA LEU A 78 -8.46 -19.60 -6.72
C LEU A 78 -7.24 -19.41 -5.80
N ALA A 79 -6.15 -18.84 -6.31
CA ALA A 79 -4.97 -18.54 -5.49
C ALA A 79 -5.27 -17.50 -4.40
N ALA A 80 -6.11 -16.49 -4.68
CA ALA A 80 -6.55 -15.52 -3.68
C ALA A 80 -7.41 -16.19 -2.60
N LEU A 81 -8.45 -16.93 -2.99
CA LEU A 81 -9.34 -17.65 -2.06
C LEU A 81 -8.62 -18.68 -1.19
N LEU A 82 -7.53 -19.28 -1.69
CA LEU A 82 -6.70 -20.20 -0.90
C LEU A 82 -5.91 -19.52 0.21
N LYS A 83 -5.63 -18.22 0.13
CA LYS A 83 -4.97 -17.49 1.22
C LYS A 83 -5.92 -17.16 2.37
N LEU A 84 -7.22 -17.06 2.08
CA LEU A 84 -8.22 -16.63 3.04
C LEU A 84 -8.48 -17.70 4.10
N THR A 85 -8.52 -17.25 5.35
CA THR A 85 -8.99 -18.02 6.50
C THR A 85 -10.29 -17.42 6.97
N LEU A 86 -11.43 -18.08 6.75
CA LEU A 86 -12.76 -17.55 7.00
C LEU A 86 -13.64 -18.64 7.61
N VAL A 87 -14.51 -18.27 8.55
CA VAL A 87 -15.55 -19.14 9.09
C VAL A 87 -16.90 -18.64 8.58
N PHE A 88 -17.73 -19.55 8.10
CA PHE A 88 -19.03 -19.26 7.52
C PHE A 88 -20.14 -19.57 8.54
N PRO A 89 -21.29 -18.88 8.46
CA PRO A 89 -22.40 -19.10 9.39
C PRO A 89 -22.83 -20.56 9.47
N ASP A 90 -23.05 -21.21 8.32
CA ASP A 90 -23.54 -22.59 8.25
C ASP A 90 -22.51 -23.55 7.64
N ARG A 91 -22.18 -23.38 6.36
CA ARG A 91 -21.27 -24.24 5.61
C ARG A 91 -20.31 -23.42 4.75
N ALA A 92 -19.08 -23.89 4.63
CA ALA A 92 -18.11 -23.27 3.77
C ALA A 92 -18.35 -23.69 2.30
N PRO A 93 -18.53 -22.74 1.37
CA PRO A 93 -18.60 -23.08 -0.05
C PRO A 93 -17.27 -23.64 -0.54
N THR A 94 -17.27 -24.39 -1.64
CA THR A 94 -16.00 -24.88 -2.19
C THR A 94 -15.25 -23.73 -2.85
N ARG A 95 -13.95 -23.58 -2.53
CA ARG A 95 -13.11 -22.54 -3.13
C ARG A 95 -13.02 -22.64 -4.65
N PHE A 96 -13.13 -23.84 -5.20
CA PHE A 96 -13.13 -24.05 -6.64
C PHE A 96 -14.42 -23.52 -7.29
N THR A 97 -15.59 -23.87 -6.76
CA THR A 97 -16.88 -23.32 -7.20
C THR A 97 -16.87 -21.80 -7.13
N MET A 98 -16.36 -21.25 -6.02
CA MET A 98 -16.20 -19.80 -5.83
C MET A 98 -15.30 -19.17 -6.90
N SER A 99 -14.13 -19.76 -7.16
CA SER A 99 -13.22 -19.24 -8.18
C SER A 99 -13.83 -19.24 -9.58
N MET A 100 -14.69 -20.22 -9.89
CA MET A 100 -15.39 -20.32 -11.16
C MET A 100 -16.48 -19.26 -11.30
N ARG A 101 -17.23 -18.97 -10.21
CA ARG A 101 -18.20 -17.86 -10.18
C ARG A 101 -17.52 -16.51 -10.36
N THR A 102 -16.45 -16.23 -9.62
CA THR A 102 -15.69 -14.96 -9.76
C THR A 102 -15.05 -14.80 -11.16
N GLY A 103 -14.66 -15.91 -11.80
CA GLY A 103 -14.04 -15.92 -13.13
C GLY A 103 -15.02 -16.10 -14.30
N GLY A 104 -16.33 -16.06 -14.04
CA GLY A 104 -17.40 -16.25 -15.03
C GLY A 104 -17.51 -15.10 -16.05
N ALA A 105 -18.35 -15.31 -17.06
CA ALA A 105 -18.64 -14.29 -18.08
C ALA A 105 -19.67 -13.25 -17.63
N GLU A 106 -20.38 -13.53 -16.52
CA GLU A 106 -21.34 -12.60 -15.91
C GLU A 106 -20.66 -11.27 -15.60
N THR A 107 -21.36 -10.15 -15.74
CA THR A 107 -20.82 -8.83 -15.36
C THR A 107 -20.98 -8.59 -13.86
N LEU A 108 -20.23 -7.63 -13.30
CA LEU A 108 -20.38 -7.24 -11.90
C LEU A 108 -21.80 -6.70 -11.63
N GLU A 109 -22.35 -5.95 -12.58
CA GLU A 109 -23.72 -5.42 -12.56
C GLU A 109 -24.76 -6.53 -12.50
N GLU A 110 -24.61 -7.60 -13.30
CA GLU A 110 -25.49 -8.77 -13.26
C GLU A 110 -25.45 -9.46 -11.90
N MET A 111 -24.27 -9.62 -11.30
CA MET A 111 -24.12 -10.24 -9.98
C MET A 111 -24.72 -9.39 -8.85
N VAL A 112 -24.56 -8.06 -8.91
CA VAL A 112 -25.18 -7.13 -7.96
C VAL A 112 -26.70 -7.18 -8.09
N ALA A 113 -27.23 -7.13 -9.32
CA ALA A 113 -28.67 -7.22 -9.58
C ALA A 113 -29.25 -8.57 -9.11
N GLU A 114 -28.53 -9.68 -9.29
CA GLU A 114 -28.94 -10.99 -8.77
C GLU A 114 -28.93 -11.02 -7.24
N ALA A 115 -27.92 -10.43 -6.59
CA ALA A 115 -27.85 -10.35 -5.13
C ALA A 115 -29.02 -9.53 -4.55
N GLU A 116 -29.35 -8.40 -5.18
CA GLU A 116 -30.48 -7.55 -4.78
C GLU A 116 -31.83 -8.25 -5.04
N ALA A 117 -31.98 -8.91 -6.20
CA ALA A 117 -33.20 -9.64 -6.56
C ALA A 117 -33.41 -10.92 -5.73
N ALA A 118 -32.32 -11.55 -5.29
CA ALA A 118 -32.39 -12.71 -4.42
C ALA A 118 -32.99 -12.38 -3.05
N GLY A 119 -32.87 -11.12 -2.59
CA GLY A 119 -33.36 -10.69 -1.28
C GLY A 119 -32.74 -11.48 -0.13
N ALA A 120 -33.26 -11.27 1.09
CA ALA A 120 -32.91 -12.07 2.27
C ALA A 120 -33.48 -13.51 2.13
N LYS A 121 -32.88 -14.35 1.29
CA LYS A 121 -33.13 -15.79 1.32
C LYS A 121 -32.55 -16.35 2.62
N ASP A 122 -33.30 -17.25 3.27
CA ASP A 122 -32.97 -17.88 4.56
C ASP A 122 -31.69 -18.76 4.56
N ASP A 123 -30.88 -18.75 3.50
CA ASP A 123 -29.63 -19.52 3.41
C ASP A 123 -28.41 -18.58 3.53
N PHE A 124 -27.90 -18.43 4.76
CA PHE A 124 -26.73 -17.61 5.06
C PHE A 124 -25.49 -18.07 4.28
N ALA A 125 -25.35 -19.37 4.00
CA ALA A 125 -24.21 -19.87 3.23
C ALA A 125 -24.26 -19.41 1.78
N SER A 126 -25.44 -19.42 1.16
CA SER A 126 -25.63 -18.89 -0.20
C SER A 126 -25.41 -17.38 -0.25
N ALA A 127 -25.88 -16.64 0.74
CA ALA A 127 -25.63 -15.20 0.84
C ALA A 127 -24.13 -14.88 1.01
N ALA A 128 -23.45 -15.59 1.90
CA ALA A 128 -22.00 -15.46 2.08
C ALA A 128 -21.24 -15.80 0.79
N GLU A 129 -21.72 -16.78 0.02
CA GLU A 129 -21.16 -17.15 -1.28
C GLU A 129 -21.26 -15.99 -2.28
N THR A 130 -22.44 -15.39 -2.43
CA THR A 130 -22.68 -14.25 -3.33
C THR A 130 -21.86 -13.03 -2.92
N ILE A 131 -21.91 -12.65 -1.64
CA ILE A 131 -21.21 -11.48 -1.10
C ILE A 131 -19.69 -11.64 -1.24
N LEU A 132 -19.15 -12.84 -0.97
CA LEU A 132 -17.73 -13.10 -1.13
C LEU A 132 -17.31 -13.10 -2.61
N ALA A 133 -18.18 -13.55 -3.52
CA ALA A 133 -17.91 -13.47 -4.95
C ALA A 133 -17.86 -12.02 -5.45
N LEU A 134 -18.79 -11.17 -4.96
CA LEU A 134 -18.81 -9.73 -5.20
C LEU A 134 -17.55 -9.04 -4.64
N ALA A 135 -17.19 -9.30 -3.39
CA ALA A 135 -16.00 -8.73 -2.75
C ALA A 135 -14.70 -9.16 -3.45
N ALA A 136 -14.58 -10.45 -3.81
CA ALA A 136 -13.43 -10.95 -4.56
C ALA A 136 -13.32 -10.30 -5.95
N ARG A 137 -14.46 -10.03 -6.59
CA ARG A 137 -14.52 -9.39 -7.89
C ARG A 137 -14.16 -7.90 -7.80
N LEU A 138 -14.70 -7.17 -6.82
CA LEU A 138 -14.33 -5.79 -6.50
C LEU A 138 -12.80 -5.65 -6.37
N ASN A 139 -12.19 -6.48 -5.52
CA ASN A 139 -10.74 -6.50 -5.29
C ASN A 139 -9.91 -6.86 -6.55
N SER A 140 -10.50 -7.54 -7.53
CA SER A 140 -9.84 -7.86 -8.80
C SER A 140 -9.88 -6.72 -9.82
N HIS A 141 -10.99 -5.95 -9.78
CA HIS A 141 -11.32 -4.85 -10.69
C HIS A 141 -10.74 -3.51 -10.26
N ASP A 142 -10.33 -3.35 -9.00
CA ASP A 142 -9.55 -2.21 -8.55
C ASP A 142 -8.06 -2.59 -8.47
N PRO A 143 -7.22 -2.25 -9.47
CA PRO A 143 -5.79 -2.51 -9.43
C PRO A 143 -5.07 -1.75 -8.31
N ARG A 144 -5.66 -0.64 -7.81
CA ARG A 144 -5.07 0.29 -6.85
C ARG A 144 -5.18 -0.22 -5.41
N THR A 145 -6.24 -0.96 -5.11
CA THR A 145 -6.49 -1.55 -3.77
C THR A 145 -6.27 -3.06 -3.71
N ARG A 146 -5.55 -3.66 -4.66
CA ARG A 146 -5.34 -5.13 -4.68
C ARG A 146 -4.79 -5.66 -3.35
N GLY A 147 -5.61 -6.50 -2.70
CA GLY A 147 -5.30 -7.14 -1.43
C GLY A 147 -5.45 -6.23 -0.21
N HIS A 148 -5.98 -5.02 -0.37
CA HIS A 148 -6.29 -4.06 0.69
C HIS A 148 -7.26 -4.67 1.70
N ALA A 149 -8.45 -5.07 1.25
CA ALA A 149 -9.45 -5.72 2.10
C ALA A 149 -8.91 -6.97 2.83
N GLU A 150 -7.97 -7.72 2.22
CA GLU A 150 -7.33 -8.87 2.85
C GLU A 150 -6.38 -8.47 3.99
N ARG A 151 -5.63 -7.37 3.81
CA ARG A 151 -4.71 -6.83 4.82
C ARG A 151 -5.47 -6.13 5.94
N VAL A 152 -6.46 -5.30 5.63
CA VAL A 152 -7.35 -4.67 6.62
C VAL A 152 -8.01 -5.71 7.51
N ARG A 153 -8.58 -6.77 6.91
CA ARG A 153 -9.11 -7.93 7.63
C ARG A 153 -8.08 -8.56 8.59
N ALA A 154 -6.84 -8.72 8.13
CA ALA A 154 -5.80 -9.35 8.93
C ALA A 154 -5.30 -8.43 10.06
N TYR A 155 -5.21 -7.12 9.85
CA TYR A 155 -4.91 -6.17 10.91
C TYR A 155 -6.04 -6.11 11.94
N ALA A 156 -7.30 -6.09 11.49
CA ALA A 156 -8.47 -6.12 12.36
C ALA A 156 -8.51 -7.39 13.23
N ASP A 157 -8.17 -8.57 12.67
CA ASP A 157 -8.05 -9.82 13.43
C ASP A 157 -6.98 -9.76 14.52
N MET A 158 -5.86 -9.09 14.27
CA MET A 158 -4.80 -8.89 15.28
C MET A 158 -5.21 -7.92 16.37
N ILE A 159 -5.91 -6.84 16.01
CA ILE A 159 -6.46 -5.89 16.98
C ILE A 159 -7.48 -6.60 17.87
N ALA A 160 -8.43 -7.34 17.28
CA ALA A 160 -9.43 -8.09 18.04
C ALA A 160 -8.80 -9.15 18.96
N GLU A 161 -7.76 -9.85 18.50
CA GLU A 161 -6.99 -10.78 19.34
C GLU A 161 -6.34 -10.08 20.53
N GLU A 162 -5.70 -8.92 20.32
CA GLU A 162 -5.08 -8.14 21.40
C GLU A 162 -6.12 -7.56 22.36
N MET A 163 -7.32 -7.23 21.88
CA MET A 163 -8.45 -6.80 22.71
C MET A 163 -9.15 -7.95 23.44
N GLY A 164 -8.67 -9.19 23.29
CA GLY A 164 -9.14 -10.36 24.04
C GLY A 164 -10.42 -11.01 23.50
N PHE A 165 -10.74 -10.79 22.22
CA PHE A 165 -11.92 -11.40 21.60
C PHE A 165 -11.72 -12.90 21.45
N ASP A 166 -12.80 -13.67 21.60
CA ASP A 166 -12.78 -15.09 21.30
C ASP A 166 -12.72 -15.36 19.79
N ASP A 167 -12.55 -16.62 19.42
CA ASP A 167 -12.41 -17.01 18.02
C ASP A 167 -13.68 -16.73 17.19
N GLU A 168 -14.87 -16.81 17.79
CA GLU A 168 -16.14 -16.57 17.08
C GLU A 168 -16.28 -15.09 16.71
N ASP A 169 -16.08 -14.21 17.68
CA ASP A 169 -16.18 -12.77 17.50
C ASP A 169 -15.09 -12.24 16.58
N ARG A 170 -13.87 -12.77 16.70
CA ARG A 170 -12.79 -12.49 15.73
C ARG A 170 -13.19 -12.87 14.30
N ASN A 171 -13.93 -13.95 14.11
CA ASN A 171 -14.43 -14.32 12.78
C ASN A 171 -15.44 -13.31 12.23
N LYS A 172 -16.33 -12.79 13.07
CA LYS A 172 -17.30 -11.75 12.67
C LYS A 172 -16.59 -10.43 12.35
N VAL A 173 -15.59 -10.02 13.14
CA VAL A 173 -14.73 -8.85 12.84
C VAL A 173 -14.01 -9.02 11.49
N LYS A 174 -13.42 -10.19 11.24
CA LYS A 174 -12.78 -10.49 9.94
C LYS A 174 -13.76 -10.34 8.78
N TRP A 175 -14.99 -10.82 8.92
CA TRP A 175 -15.99 -10.65 7.86
C TRP A 175 -16.37 -9.20 7.66
N ALA A 176 -16.71 -8.48 8.73
CA ALA A 176 -17.10 -7.08 8.65
C ALA A 176 -16.00 -6.22 8.01
N CYS A 177 -14.77 -6.31 8.50
CA CYS A 177 -13.64 -5.53 7.96
C CYS A 177 -13.18 -5.99 6.57
N MET A 178 -13.47 -7.22 6.14
CA MET A 178 -13.22 -7.64 4.75
C MET A 178 -14.24 -7.03 3.78
N LEU A 179 -15.45 -6.75 4.27
CA LEU A 179 -16.58 -6.24 3.50
C LEU A 179 -16.78 -4.73 3.64
N HIS A 180 -15.93 -4.01 4.39
CA HIS A 180 -16.16 -2.59 4.72
C HIS A 180 -16.42 -1.74 3.48
N ASP A 181 -15.65 -1.98 2.43
CA ASP A 181 -15.69 -1.26 1.16
C ASP A 181 -16.67 -1.85 0.12
N ILE A 182 -17.46 -2.88 0.44
CA ILE A 182 -18.29 -3.57 -0.56
C ILE A 182 -19.32 -2.65 -1.22
N GLY A 183 -19.77 -1.61 -0.52
CA GLY A 183 -20.72 -0.63 -1.07
C GLY A 183 -20.16 0.21 -2.22
N LYS A 184 -18.83 0.25 -2.43
CA LYS A 184 -18.21 0.89 -3.61
C LYS A 184 -18.70 0.29 -4.93
N LEU A 185 -19.30 -0.92 -4.90
CA LEU A 185 -19.97 -1.54 -6.04
C LEU A 185 -21.17 -0.73 -6.58
N LYS A 186 -21.80 0.10 -5.75
CA LYS A 186 -22.93 0.94 -6.15
C LYS A 186 -22.50 2.34 -6.61
N VAL A 187 -21.21 2.67 -6.51
CA VAL A 187 -20.67 3.95 -6.97
C VAL A 187 -20.59 3.97 -8.50
N PRO A 188 -21.07 5.03 -9.17
CA PRO A 188 -20.97 5.15 -10.63
C PRO A 188 -19.53 5.00 -11.14
N LEU A 189 -19.37 4.31 -12.28
CA LEU A 189 -18.06 4.00 -12.85
C LEU A 189 -17.28 5.26 -13.23
N GLU A 190 -17.96 6.35 -13.59
CA GLU A 190 -17.32 7.63 -13.92
C GLU A 190 -16.65 8.27 -12.70
N ILE A 191 -17.22 8.05 -11.51
CA ILE A 191 -16.73 8.61 -10.26
C ILE A 191 -15.58 7.74 -9.71
N ILE A 192 -15.83 6.42 -9.56
CA ILE A 192 -14.84 5.50 -8.95
C ILE A 192 -13.56 5.32 -9.79
N ASN A 193 -13.63 5.52 -11.11
CA ASN A 193 -12.46 5.46 -11.99
C ASN A 193 -11.92 6.84 -12.39
N LYS A 194 -12.46 7.93 -11.83
CA LYS A 194 -12.06 9.28 -12.19
C LYS A 194 -10.56 9.47 -11.98
N PRO A 195 -9.81 9.90 -13.01
CA PRO A 195 -8.40 10.23 -12.84
C PRO A 195 -8.29 11.60 -12.17
N GLY A 196 -8.11 11.62 -10.85
CA GLY A 196 -7.85 12.82 -10.08
C GLY A 196 -8.92 13.12 -9.03
N ARG A 197 -9.01 14.40 -8.67
CA ARG A 197 -9.82 14.90 -7.56
C ARG A 197 -11.31 14.83 -7.85
N LEU A 198 -12.06 14.46 -6.82
CA LEU A 198 -13.51 14.45 -6.91
C LEU A 198 -14.05 15.86 -6.68
N THR A 199 -15.24 16.12 -7.18
CA THR A 199 -15.99 17.32 -6.77
C THR A 199 -16.66 17.04 -5.43
N ASP A 200 -17.04 18.10 -4.70
CA ASP A 200 -17.79 17.94 -3.45
C ASP A 200 -19.06 17.11 -3.64
N ASP A 201 -19.79 17.35 -4.73
CA ASP A 201 -20.99 16.57 -5.08
C ASP A 201 -20.68 15.09 -5.34
N GLU A 202 -19.58 14.78 -6.01
CA GLU A 202 -19.16 13.39 -6.25
C GLU A 202 -18.71 12.72 -4.93
N TYR A 203 -18.05 13.48 -4.05
CA TYR A 203 -17.65 13.01 -2.72
C TYR A 203 -18.87 12.67 -1.84
N GLU A 204 -19.92 13.50 -1.89
CA GLU A 204 -21.19 13.20 -1.21
C GLU A 204 -21.84 11.91 -1.73
N VAL A 205 -21.70 11.58 -3.02
CA VAL A 205 -22.18 10.30 -3.55
C VAL A 205 -21.45 9.14 -2.88
N ILE A 206 -20.14 9.24 -2.74
CA ILE A 206 -19.31 8.13 -2.24
C ILE A 206 -19.36 7.98 -0.73
N LYS A 207 -19.65 9.03 0.03
CA LYS A 207 -19.99 8.91 1.46
C LYS A 207 -21.14 7.94 1.74
N ASN A 208 -21.95 7.59 0.75
CA ASN A 208 -23.02 6.58 0.88
C ASN A 208 -22.53 5.13 0.83
N HIS A 209 -21.27 4.86 0.46
CA HIS A 209 -20.79 3.48 0.34
C HIS A 209 -20.85 2.66 1.63
N PRO A 210 -20.72 3.20 2.86
CA PRO A 210 -20.94 2.41 4.08
C PRO A 210 -22.40 1.95 4.18
N THR A 211 -23.36 2.83 3.84
CA THR A 211 -24.79 2.53 3.82
C THR A 211 -25.12 1.47 2.77
N TRP A 212 -24.63 1.63 1.53
CA TRP A 212 -24.79 0.62 0.48
C TRP A 212 -24.09 -0.70 0.81
N GLY A 213 -22.97 -0.64 1.54
CA GLY A 213 -22.29 -1.82 2.05
C GLY A 213 -23.19 -2.61 2.99
N MET A 214 -23.88 -1.92 3.91
CA MET A 214 -24.87 -2.53 4.80
C MET A 214 -26.06 -3.13 4.04
N GLU A 215 -26.53 -2.47 2.98
CA GLU A 215 -27.59 -3.01 2.12
C GLU A 215 -27.16 -4.30 1.40
N LEU A 216 -25.97 -4.32 0.78
CA LEU A 216 -25.44 -5.50 0.10
C LEU A 216 -25.14 -6.64 1.09
N ALA A 217 -24.72 -6.31 2.30
CA ALA A 217 -24.47 -7.26 3.37
C ALA A 217 -25.74 -7.63 4.18
N ALA A 218 -26.92 -7.10 3.83
CA ALA A 218 -28.16 -7.27 4.58
C ALA A 218 -28.44 -8.73 5.01
N PRO A 219 -28.26 -9.74 4.14
CA PRO A 219 -28.49 -11.13 4.53
C PRO A 219 -27.52 -11.67 5.61
N LEU A 220 -26.34 -11.07 5.78
CA LEU A 220 -25.36 -11.48 6.80
C LEU A 220 -25.51 -10.72 8.11
N LEU A 221 -26.26 -9.60 8.13
CA LEU A 221 -26.41 -8.77 9.33
C LEU A 221 -26.94 -9.54 10.56
N PRO A 222 -27.93 -10.45 10.46
CA PRO A 222 -28.37 -11.21 11.62
C PRO A 222 -27.28 -12.07 12.26
N TRP A 223 -26.32 -12.55 11.46
CA TRP A 223 -25.18 -13.33 11.95
C TRP A 223 -24.03 -12.45 12.44
N LEU A 224 -23.77 -11.33 11.75
CA LEU A 224 -22.74 -10.37 12.16
C LEU A 224 -23.12 -9.63 13.45
N GLY A 225 -24.41 -9.39 13.71
CA GLY A 225 -24.86 -8.63 14.86
C GLY A 225 -24.17 -7.27 14.94
N ASP A 226 -23.67 -6.92 16.12
CA ASP A 226 -22.99 -5.64 16.38
C ASP A 226 -21.70 -5.46 15.56
N PHE A 227 -21.07 -6.54 15.10
CA PHE A 227 -19.86 -6.46 14.28
C PHE A 227 -20.13 -5.88 12.89
N ALA A 228 -21.39 -5.80 12.45
CA ALA A 228 -21.76 -5.14 11.20
C ALA A 228 -21.36 -3.65 11.17
N SER A 229 -21.10 -3.03 12.32
CA SER A 229 -20.54 -1.67 12.38
C SER A 229 -19.20 -1.54 11.64
N GLY A 230 -18.43 -2.63 11.49
CA GLY A 230 -17.22 -2.64 10.66
C GLY A 230 -17.49 -2.39 9.17
N ILE A 231 -18.73 -2.54 8.72
CA ILE A 231 -19.19 -2.20 7.37
C ILE A 231 -19.81 -0.81 7.35
N GLY A 232 -20.78 -0.53 8.23
CA GLY A 232 -21.55 0.71 8.15
C GLY A 232 -20.90 1.94 8.77
N GLN A 233 -19.89 1.77 9.64
CA GLN A 233 -19.36 2.84 10.50
C GLN A 233 -17.83 2.97 10.43
N HIS A 234 -17.17 2.38 9.43
CA HIS A 234 -15.71 2.40 9.32
C HIS A 234 -15.13 3.79 8.97
N HIS A 235 -15.98 4.75 8.59
CA HIS A 235 -15.63 6.17 8.39
C HIS A 235 -16.20 7.09 9.47
N GLU A 236 -16.83 6.54 10.51
CA GLU A 236 -17.14 7.33 11.69
C GLU A 236 -15.84 7.71 12.42
N ARG A 237 -15.81 8.90 13.00
CA ARG A 237 -14.66 9.41 13.74
C ARG A 237 -15.00 9.50 15.21
N PHE A 238 -14.04 9.21 16.07
CA PHE A 238 -14.26 9.20 17.52
C PHE A 238 -14.71 10.57 18.07
N ASP A 239 -14.37 11.66 17.38
CA ASP A 239 -14.76 13.05 17.62
C ASP A 239 -16.11 13.47 17.03
N GLY A 240 -16.83 12.56 16.37
CA GLY A 240 -18.16 12.82 15.79
C GLY A 240 -18.16 13.51 14.43
N PHE A 241 -17.00 13.89 13.88
CA PHE A 241 -16.90 14.52 12.55
C PHE A 241 -16.89 13.52 11.39
N GLY A 242 -17.24 12.26 11.66
CA GLY A 242 -17.27 11.18 10.67
C GLY A 242 -18.58 11.08 9.90
N TYR A 243 -18.70 10.03 9.10
CA TYR A 243 -19.88 9.73 8.29
C TYR A 243 -20.15 8.21 8.26
N PRO A 244 -21.38 7.76 7.92
CA PRO A 244 -22.53 8.53 7.44
C PRO A 244 -23.45 9.10 8.55
N GLY A 245 -23.34 8.62 9.78
CA GLY A 245 -24.22 8.95 10.89
C GLY A 245 -23.73 10.07 11.80
N GLY A 246 -22.43 10.40 11.77
CA GLY A 246 -21.84 11.38 12.68
C GLY A 246 -21.88 10.87 14.13
N VAL A 247 -21.69 9.57 14.31
CA VAL A 247 -21.72 8.92 15.63
C VAL A 247 -20.38 9.15 16.31
N GLU A 248 -20.39 9.48 17.60
CA GLU A 248 -19.17 9.82 18.36
C GLU A 248 -18.80 8.79 19.43
N GLY A 249 -17.53 8.79 19.82
CA GLY A 249 -17.04 8.04 20.96
C GLY A 249 -17.33 6.53 20.90
N THR A 250 -17.90 6.01 22.00
CA THR A 250 -18.23 4.60 22.17
C THR A 250 -19.57 4.20 21.58
N ASP A 251 -20.36 5.16 21.08
CA ASP A 251 -21.61 4.86 20.37
C ASP A 251 -21.32 4.30 18.96
N ILE A 252 -20.10 4.52 18.46
CA ILE A 252 -19.57 3.82 17.29
C ILE A 252 -19.34 2.35 17.68
N GLY A 253 -19.95 1.44 16.93
CA GLY A 253 -19.79 0.01 17.13
C GLY A 253 -18.32 -0.39 17.08
N LEU A 254 -17.92 -1.31 17.96
CA LEU A 254 -16.51 -1.63 18.19
C LEU A 254 -15.80 -2.13 16.92
N ALA A 255 -16.47 -2.90 16.07
CA ALA A 255 -15.89 -3.32 14.79
C ALA A 255 -15.68 -2.15 13.82
N GLY A 256 -16.47 -1.06 13.92
CA GLY A 256 -16.29 0.16 13.14
C GLY A 256 -15.03 0.90 13.56
N ARG A 257 -14.82 1.04 14.87
CA ARG A 257 -13.60 1.60 15.45
C ARG A 257 -12.35 0.79 15.10
N ILE A 258 -12.44 -0.54 15.13
CA ILE A 258 -11.36 -1.44 14.67
C ILE A 258 -11.10 -1.29 13.17
N ALA A 259 -12.15 -1.24 12.35
CA ALA A 259 -12.03 -1.08 10.90
C ALA A 259 -11.32 0.23 10.54
N ALA A 260 -11.69 1.35 11.16
CA ALA A 260 -11.10 2.67 10.91
C ALA A 260 -9.57 2.68 11.15
N VAL A 261 -9.10 2.07 12.25
CA VAL A 261 -7.67 1.95 12.57
C VAL A 261 -6.95 1.03 11.59
N ALA A 262 -7.54 -0.14 11.31
CA ALA A 262 -6.94 -1.13 10.41
C ALA A 262 -6.85 -0.63 8.96
N ASP A 263 -7.88 0.06 8.49
CA ASP A 263 -7.96 0.67 7.17
C ASP A 263 -6.93 1.78 7.02
N THR A 264 -6.94 2.75 7.94
CA THR A 264 -5.99 3.88 7.90
C THR A 264 -4.55 3.40 7.93
N PHE A 265 -4.22 2.40 8.76
CA PHE A 265 -2.87 1.83 8.77
C PHE A 265 -2.48 1.23 7.41
N ASP A 266 -3.39 0.50 6.76
CA ASP A 266 -3.12 -0.05 5.43
C ASP A 266 -2.98 1.05 4.37
N VAL A 267 -3.83 2.08 4.43
CA VAL A 267 -3.78 3.25 3.52
C VAL A 267 -2.43 3.95 3.64
N ILE A 268 -1.91 4.15 4.85
CA ILE A 268 -0.61 4.79 5.08
C ILE A 268 0.56 3.94 4.58
N THR A 269 0.49 2.63 4.79
CA THR A 269 1.62 1.71 4.57
C THR A 269 1.62 1.02 3.19
N SER A 270 0.59 1.25 2.38
CA SER A 270 0.48 0.69 1.03
C SER A 270 0.81 1.71 -0.06
N VAL A 271 1.35 1.23 -1.18
CA VAL A 271 1.63 2.08 -2.36
C VAL A 271 0.31 2.36 -3.07
N ARG A 272 -0.03 3.63 -3.27
CA ARG A 272 -1.20 4.08 -4.04
C ARG A 272 -0.80 4.96 -5.22
N SER A 273 -1.73 5.21 -6.14
CA SER A 273 -1.47 5.92 -7.41
C SER A 273 -0.82 7.29 -7.24
N TYR A 274 -1.06 7.97 -6.12
CA TYR A 274 -0.58 9.33 -5.86
C TYR A 274 0.17 9.48 -4.53
N LYS A 275 0.46 8.37 -3.82
CA LYS A 275 1.13 8.38 -2.50
C LYS A 275 2.14 7.23 -2.38
N GLN A 276 3.36 7.58 -1.98
CA GLN A 276 4.37 6.58 -1.62
C GLN A 276 4.01 5.95 -0.27
N ALA A 277 4.27 4.66 -0.13
CA ALA A 277 4.06 3.95 1.12
C ALA A 277 4.99 4.51 2.20
N ARG A 278 4.42 4.86 3.36
CA ARG A 278 5.19 5.33 4.52
C ARG A 278 5.60 4.15 5.41
N PRO A 279 6.70 4.26 6.17
CA PRO A 279 7.12 3.22 7.10
C PRO A 279 6.03 2.91 8.15
N ALA A 280 5.95 1.65 8.58
CA ALA A 280 5.01 1.22 9.60
C ALA A 280 5.19 1.95 10.96
N SER A 281 6.40 2.45 11.26
CA SER A 281 6.65 3.26 12.45
C SER A 281 5.95 4.62 12.38
N GLU A 282 6.08 5.32 11.25
CA GLU A 282 5.42 6.61 11.02
C GLU A 282 3.89 6.47 11.01
N ALA A 283 3.39 5.39 10.40
CA ALA A 283 1.96 5.08 10.43
C ALA A 283 1.43 4.90 11.87
N ARG A 284 2.24 4.33 12.76
CA ARG A 284 1.88 4.12 14.17
C ARG A 284 1.95 5.41 14.98
N GLU A 285 2.93 6.26 14.70
CA GLU A 285 3.00 7.62 15.29
C GLU A 285 1.77 8.44 14.90
N GLU A 286 1.34 8.33 13.64
CA GLU A 286 0.14 9.04 13.17
C GLU A 286 -1.15 8.52 13.82
N LEU A 287 -1.31 7.20 13.92
CA LEU A 287 -2.43 6.61 14.66
C LEU A 287 -2.43 7.05 16.14
N ALA A 288 -1.26 7.16 16.76
CA ALA A 288 -1.13 7.64 18.14
C ALA A 288 -1.49 9.12 18.27
N ARG A 289 -1.07 9.96 17.31
CA ARG A 289 -1.40 11.40 17.26
C ARG A 289 -2.91 11.63 17.15
N CYS A 290 -3.59 10.82 16.35
CA CYS A 290 -5.03 10.93 16.11
C CYS A 290 -5.90 10.14 17.11
N ALA A 291 -5.30 9.56 18.15
CA ALA A 291 -6.04 8.88 19.20
C ALA A 291 -6.86 9.89 20.04
N GLY A 292 -8.16 9.64 20.17
CA GLY A 292 -9.10 10.51 20.87
C GLY A 292 -9.77 11.55 19.99
N SER A 293 -9.30 11.75 18.76
CA SER A 293 -9.98 12.54 17.73
C SER A 293 -10.56 11.63 16.65
N GLN A 294 -9.73 11.17 15.73
CA GLN A 294 -10.17 10.28 14.65
C GLN A 294 -10.43 8.86 15.15
N PHE A 295 -9.57 8.36 16.04
CA PHE A 295 -9.58 6.96 16.46
C PHE A 295 -9.87 6.80 17.94
N ASP A 296 -10.48 5.68 18.30
CA ASP A 296 -10.62 5.26 19.68
C ASP A 296 -9.24 4.99 20.32
N PRO A 297 -8.89 5.69 21.42
CA PRO A 297 -7.64 5.46 22.14
C PRO A 297 -7.41 4.02 22.59
N GLU A 298 -8.46 3.26 22.91
CA GLU A 298 -8.34 1.85 23.32
C GLU A 298 -7.95 0.95 22.16
N VAL A 299 -8.57 1.15 21.00
CA VAL A 299 -8.26 0.41 19.77
C VAL A 299 -6.85 0.75 19.29
N VAL A 300 -6.46 2.02 19.32
CA VAL A 300 -5.08 2.45 18.97
C VAL A 300 -4.08 1.80 19.92
N ARG A 301 -4.35 1.81 21.23
CA ARG A 301 -3.46 1.17 22.22
C ARG A 301 -3.30 -0.32 21.95
N ALA A 302 -4.39 -1.04 21.69
CA ALA A 302 -4.33 -2.44 21.29
C ALA A 302 -3.50 -2.62 20.01
N PHE A 303 -3.72 -1.79 18.98
CA PHE A 303 -2.93 -1.87 17.76
C PHE A 303 -1.43 -1.65 18.00
N LEU A 304 -1.07 -0.70 18.87
CA LEU A 304 0.33 -0.40 19.21
C LEU A 304 0.99 -1.50 20.07
N ASN A 305 0.24 -2.28 20.84
CA ASN A 305 0.81 -3.42 21.55
C ASN A 305 1.22 -4.56 20.60
N ILE A 306 0.68 -4.62 19.39
CA ILE A 306 1.06 -5.61 18.37
C ILE A 306 2.48 -5.32 17.90
N GLY A 307 3.37 -6.30 18.04
CA GLY A 307 4.76 -6.19 17.59
C GLY A 307 4.89 -6.05 16.07
N LEU A 308 5.81 -5.18 15.62
CA LEU A 308 6.10 -4.88 14.21
C LEU A 308 6.40 -6.15 13.38
N GLY A 309 7.00 -7.17 13.99
CA GLY A 309 7.27 -8.45 13.33
C GLY A 309 5.97 -9.11 12.83
N ARG A 310 4.93 -9.15 13.66
CA ARG A 310 3.62 -9.75 13.33
C ARG A 310 2.92 -8.97 12.22
N GLN A 311 3.02 -7.63 12.26
CA GLN A 311 2.46 -6.74 11.23
C GLN A 311 3.14 -6.93 9.86
N ARG A 312 4.48 -7.06 9.83
CA ARG A 312 5.26 -7.31 8.60
C ARG A 312 4.87 -8.60 7.89
N TRP A 313 4.49 -9.65 8.62
CA TRP A 313 4.02 -10.89 8.01
C TRP A 313 2.70 -10.73 7.25
N VAL A 314 1.82 -9.81 7.67
CA VAL A 314 0.55 -9.49 6.99
C VAL A 314 0.77 -8.68 5.71
N ALA A 315 1.65 -7.68 5.77
CA ALA A 315 2.08 -6.91 4.59
C ALA A 315 2.78 -7.79 3.54
N GLY A 316 3.24 -8.98 3.94
CA GLY A 316 3.86 -10.01 3.12
C GLY A 316 5.37 -10.06 3.33
N PRO A 317 5.99 -11.25 3.42
CA PRO A 317 7.40 -11.42 3.79
C PRO A 317 8.42 -10.87 2.76
N LEU A 318 7.98 -10.22 1.69
CA LEU A 318 8.81 -9.58 0.67
C LEU A 318 8.56 -8.06 0.56
N SER A 319 7.62 -7.48 1.30
CA SER A 319 7.35 -6.02 1.27
C SER A 319 8.55 -5.21 1.80
N TRP A 320 9.32 -5.78 2.72
CA TRP A 320 10.58 -5.20 3.24
C TRP A 320 11.76 -5.28 2.25
N LEU A 321 11.73 -6.14 1.22
CA LEU A 321 12.83 -6.21 0.25
C LEU A 321 12.88 -4.99 -0.67
N GLY A 322 11.76 -4.27 -0.84
CA GLY A 322 11.74 -2.98 -1.53
C GLY A 322 12.47 -1.87 -0.75
N GLN A 323 12.78 -2.10 0.53
CA GLN A 323 13.48 -1.16 1.42
C GLN A 323 14.96 -1.52 1.61
N VAL A 324 15.46 -2.57 0.95
CA VAL A 324 16.88 -2.93 0.94
C VAL A 324 17.54 -2.26 -0.28
N PRO A 325 18.51 -1.33 -0.11
CA PRO A 325 19.12 -0.58 -1.22
C PRO A 325 19.67 -1.46 -2.35
N MET A 326 20.10 -2.67 -2.03
CA MET A 326 20.64 -3.65 -2.97
C MET A 326 19.58 -4.26 -3.91
N VAL A 327 18.32 -4.38 -3.48
CA VAL A 327 17.24 -4.94 -4.33
C VAL A 327 16.66 -3.84 -5.23
N GLN A 328 16.58 -2.62 -4.72
CA GLN A 328 16.11 -1.45 -5.48
C GLN A 328 17.01 -1.16 -6.69
N SER A 329 18.34 -1.31 -6.52
CA SER A 329 19.32 -1.20 -7.61
C SER A 329 19.25 -2.34 -8.63
N VAL A 330 18.91 -3.58 -8.23
CA VAL A 330 18.68 -4.70 -9.15
C VAL A 330 17.38 -4.52 -9.95
N VAL A 331 16.31 -4.05 -9.31
CA VAL A 331 15.03 -3.77 -9.97
C VAL A 331 15.15 -2.56 -10.90
N GLN A 332 15.84 -1.50 -10.49
CA GLN A 332 16.17 -0.36 -11.37
C GLN A 332 17.06 -0.79 -12.54
N GLY A 333 18.06 -1.65 -12.33
CA GLY A 333 18.88 -2.20 -13.41
C GLY A 333 18.06 -2.99 -14.44
N LEU A 334 17.05 -3.74 -14.00
CA LEU A 334 16.11 -4.44 -14.88
C LEU A 334 15.15 -3.50 -15.62
N THR A 335 14.68 -2.43 -15.00
CA THR A 335 13.79 -1.46 -15.65
C THR A 335 14.54 -0.55 -16.64
N THR A 336 15.79 -0.16 -16.36
CA THR A 336 16.64 0.58 -17.31
C THR A 336 17.05 -0.27 -18.52
N ALA A 337 17.27 -1.57 -18.32
CA ALA A 337 17.49 -2.50 -19.44
C ALA A 337 16.24 -2.68 -20.32
N ALA A 338 15.05 -2.67 -19.72
CA ALA A 338 13.78 -2.79 -20.43
C ALA A 338 13.36 -1.50 -21.15
N SER A 339 13.64 -0.31 -20.59
CA SER A 339 13.36 0.98 -21.23
C SER A 339 14.27 1.26 -22.43
N ASN A 340 15.48 0.72 -22.43
CA ASN A 340 16.44 0.86 -23.54
C ASN A 340 16.21 -0.14 -24.68
N ALA A 341 15.31 -1.12 -24.52
CA ALA A 341 14.96 -2.06 -25.60
C ALA A 341 14.14 -1.41 -26.73
N GLY A 342 13.67 -0.17 -26.56
CA GLY A 342 12.92 0.59 -27.57
C GLY A 342 13.78 1.31 -28.62
N ALA A 343 15.11 1.37 -28.44
CA ALA A 343 16.00 2.02 -29.39
C ALA A 343 17.30 1.24 -29.50
N VAL A 344 17.46 0.50 -30.60
CA VAL A 344 18.67 0.39 -31.45
C VAL A 344 18.52 -0.89 -32.29
N VAL A 345 18.16 -0.70 -33.56
CA VAL A 345 18.53 -1.63 -34.62
C VAL A 345 19.99 -1.33 -34.99
N SER A 346 20.79 -2.39 -35.12
CA SER A 346 22.17 -2.47 -35.65
C SER A 346 23.36 -2.32 -34.67
N THR A 347 23.75 -3.42 -34.03
CA THR A 347 24.96 -4.20 -34.38
C THR A 347 25.07 -5.43 -33.47
N ALA A 348 25.58 -6.51 -34.04
CA ALA A 348 25.61 -7.83 -33.44
C ALA A 348 26.60 -7.93 -32.27
N THR A 349 26.13 -8.40 -31.11
CA THR A 349 26.84 -9.33 -30.20
C THR A 349 25.84 -9.88 -29.18
N ALA A 350 24.96 -10.77 -29.64
CA ALA A 350 24.21 -11.66 -28.76
C ALA A 350 25.07 -12.90 -28.49
N ALA A 351 25.79 -12.92 -27.38
CA ALA A 351 26.35 -14.15 -26.82
C ALA A 351 26.46 -14.05 -25.29
N THR A 352 25.78 -14.98 -24.62
CA THR A 352 25.99 -15.44 -23.24
C THR A 352 25.70 -14.49 -22.08
N ALA A 353 24.50 -14.60 -21.52
CA ALA A 353 24.25 -14.43 -20.08
C ALA A 353 23.12 -15.36 -19.60
N ILE A 354 23.21 -16.65 -19.91
CA ILE A 354 22.76 -17.69 -18.97
C ILE A 354 24.05 -18.24 -18.38
N GLY A 355 24.37 -17.86 -17.14
CA GLY A 355 25.58 -18.31 -16.48
C GLY A 355 25.75 -17.70 -15.09
N ALA A 356 25.48 -18.54 -14.09
CA ALA A 356 25.90 -18.40 -12.70
C ALA A 356 25.32 -17.22 -11.91
N ALA A 357 24.23 -17.52 -11.19
CA ALA A 357 24.10 -17.07 -9.81
C ALA A 357 25.41 -17.40 -9.07
N SER A 358 26.24 -16.38 -8.85
CA SER A 358 27.38 -16.51 -7.95
C SER A 358 26.82 -16.44 -6.54
N ILE A 359 26.69 -17.62 -5.94
CA ILE A 359 26.55 -17.79 -4.50
C ILE A 359 27.80 -17.18 -3.88
N VAL A 360 27.70 -15.98 -3.32
CA VAL A 360 28.74 -15.48 -2.41
C VAL A 360 28.43 -16.09 -1.05
N ALA A 361 29.03 -17.25 -0.79
CA ALA A 361 29.20 -17.75 0.55
C ALA A 361 30.22 -16.84 1.29
N PRO A 362 30.03 -16.58 2.60
CA PRO A 362 30.92 -15.73 3.36
C PRO A 362 32.26 -16.46 3.55
N THR A 363 33.35 -15.89 3.03
CA THR A 363 34.69 -16.34 3.38
C THR A 363 35.16 -15.55 4.60
N LEU A 364 35.31 -16.27 5.71
CA LEU A 364 36.06 -15.85 6.90
C LEU A 364 37.49 -15.51 6.47
N PHE A 365 37.91 -14.27 6.67
CA PHE A 365 39.33 -13.90 6.69
C PHE A 365 39.74 -13.48 8.10
N PRO A 366 40.99 -13.80 8.51
CA PRO A 366 41.45 -13.65 9.87
C PRO A 366 41.73 -12.18 10.19
N SER A 367 41.50 -11.84 11.44
CA SER A 367 41.85 -10.56 12.06
C SER A 367 43.37 -10.36 12.08
N ALA A 368 43.81 -9.19 11.59
CA ALA A 368 45.13 -8.62 11.84
C ALA A 368 44.94 -7.16 12.31
N PRO A 369 45.87 -6.63 13.13
CA PRO A 369 45.55 -5.68 14.19
C PRO A 369 45.35 -4.26 13.69
N VAL A 370 44.43 -3.57 14.37
CA VAL A 370 44.13 -2.14 14.19
C VAL A 370 45.35 -1.32 14.63
N ALA A 371 45.89 -0.53 13.72
CA ALA A 371 46.78 0.58 14.04
C ALA A 371 45.93 1.83 14.25
N GLU A 372 45.98 2.38 15.46
CA GLU A 372 45.26 3.58 15.89
C GLU A 372 45.91 4.81 15.25
N LEU A 373 45.17 5.51 14.38
CA LEU A 373 45.56 6.82 13.86
C LEU A 373 45.12 7.91 14.85
N PRO A 374 45.87 9.02 15.00
CA PRO A 374 45.55 10.07 15.97
C PRO A 374 44.28 10.84 15.55
N PRO A 375 43.52 11.42 16.50
CA PRO A 375 42.29 12.13 16.19
C PRO A 375 42.59 13.39 15.36
N SER A 376 42.03 13.44 14.15
CA SER A 376 41.78 14.67 13.39
C SER A 376 40.75 15.51 14.17
N PRO A 377 40.78 16.86 14.14
CA PRO A 377 39.71 17.62 14.78
C PRO A 377 38.39 17.30 14.04
N GLU A 378 37.51 16.55 14.69
CA GLU A 378 36.14 16.32 14.21
C GLU A 378 35.41 17.67 14.27
N VAL A 379 34.75 18.03 13.17
CA VAL A 379 33.73 19.08 13.18
C VAL A 379 32.61 18.57 14.08
N VAL A 380 32.14 19.40 15.00
CA VAL A 380 31.00 19.10 15.86
C VAL A 380 29.93 20.15 15.63
N ALA A 381 28.80 19.72 15.07
CA ALA A 381 27.63 20.53 14.81
C ALA A 381 26.72 20.53 16.05
N VAL A 382 26.16 21.68 16.41
CA VAL A 382 25.27 21.82 17.56
C VAL A 382 23.94 22.39 17.10
N ASP A 383 22.85 21.80 17.60
CA ASP A 383 21.48 22.23 17.25
C ASP A 383 21.25 23.72 17.52
N ASP A 384 20.47 24.34 16.63
CA ASP A 384 20.19 25.77 16.61
C ASP A 384 18.72 26.09 16.86
N THR A 385 18.46 27.31 17.31
CA THR A 385 17.11 27.83 17.46
C THR A 385 16.99 29.25 16.92
N ALA A 386 15.88 29.55 16.23
CA ALA A 386 15.57 30.90 15.77
C ALA A 386 14.08 31.24 15.95
N LEU A 387 13.78 32.54 15.96
CA LEU A 387 12.43 33.08 16.00
C LEU A 387 12.21 33.96 14.77
N VAL A 388 11.01 33.88 14.18
CA VAL A 388 10.58 34.74 13.09
C VAL A 388 9.08 35.00 13.23
N ASP A 389 8.59 36.13 12.76
CA ASP A 389 7.14 36.35 12.64
C ASP A 389 6.65 35.76 11.30
N GLU A 390 5.39 35.35 11.21
CA GLU A 390 4.83 34.85 9.94
C GLU A 390 4.95 35.90 8.82
N ASP A 391 5.04 35.42 7.58
CA ASP A 391 5.40 36.19 6.37
C ASP A 391 6.78 36.90 6.39
N GLY A 392 7.58 36.65 7.43
CA GLY A 392 8.94 37.13 7.57
C GLY A 392 10.00 36.21 6.95
N SER A 393 11.27 36.56 7.17
CA SER A 393 12.39 35.64 6.92
C SER A 393 13.46 35.85 7.99
N VAL A 394 14.19 34.79 8.33
CA VAL A 394 15.26 34.82 9.32
C VAL A 394 16.51 34.16 8.74
N THR A 395 17.66 34.75 9.03
CA THR A 395 18.97 34.13 8.76
C THR A 395 19.49 33.56 10.07
N LEU A 396 19.77 32.26 10.09
CA LEU A 396 20.24 31.54 11.27
C LEU A 396 21.77 31.58 11.33
N GLU A 397 22.30 31.98 12.49
CA GLU A 397 23.74 31.99 12.77
C GLU A 397 24.24 30.59 13.16
N ILE A 398 24.04 29.61 12.28
CA ILE A 398 24.23 28.17 12.56
C ILE A 398 25.66 27.74 12.91
N MET A 399 26.63 28.64 12.74
CA MET A 399 28.04 28.37 13.03
C MET A 399 28.48 28.96 14.38
N ALA A 400 27.60 29.64 15.10
CA ALA A 400 27.95 30.39 16.32
C ALA A 400 28.28 29.48 17.52
N ASN A 401 27.68 28.29 17.56
CA ASN A 401 27.79 27.27 18.60
C ASN A 401 28.58 26.02 18.17
N ASP A 402 28.94 25.92 16.89
CA ASP A 402 29.70 24.79 16.32
C ASP A 402 31.19 24.83 16.65
N VAL A 403 31.84 23.66 16.62
CA VAL A 403 33.28 23.50 16.81
C VAL A 403 33.93 22.96 15.55
N GLY A 404 34.91 23.68 14.99
CA GLY A 404 35.66 23.26 13.80
C GLY A 404 35.88 24.40 12.82
N THR A 405 36.63 24.16 11.74
CA THR A 405 36.75 25.11 10.62
C THR A 405 35.76 24.71 9.53
N ILE A 406 34.54 25.22 9.61
CA ILE A 406 33.47 24.92 8.66
C ILE A 406 33.68 25.72 7.38
N VAL A 407 33.62 25.05 6.23
CA VAL A 407 33.74 25.65 4.90
C VAL A 407 32.55 25.38 3.99
N ALA A 408 31.66 24.45 4.36
CA ALA A 408 30.45 24.13 3.61
C ALA A 408 29.28 23.79 4.54
N VAL A 409 28.08 24.15 4.10
CA VAL A 409 26.80 23.86 4.75
C VAL A 409 25.84 23.30 3.71
N ASN A 410 25.27 22.13 3.97
CA ASN A 410 24.28 21.51 3.09
C ASN A 410 22.99 21.21 3.84
N ILE A 411 21.84 21.45 3.20
CA ILE A 411 20.53 21.06 3.73
C ILE A 411 20.29 19.60 3.36
N ILE A 412 20.11 18.74 4.37
CA ILE A 412 19.82 17.31 4.19
C ILE A 412 18.31 17.09 4.11
N VAL A 413 17.55 17.75 4.99
CA VAL A 413 16.09 17.72 4.99
C VAL A 413 15.57 19.15 5.04
N PRO A 414 14.83 19.62 4.02
CA PRO A 414 14.22 20.95 4.05
C PRO A 414 13.10 21.03 5.10
N PRO A 415 12.73 22.25 5.54
CA PRO A 415 11.58 22.47 6.42
C PRO A 415 10.26 21.99 5.79
N LEU A 416 9.27 21.70 6.63
CA LEU A 416 7.96 21.21 6.18
C LEU A 416 6.98 22.35 5.85
N ASN A 417 7.07 23.48 6.57
CA ASN A 417 6.13 24.59 6.50
C ASN A 417 6.84 25.91 6.15
N GLY A 418 7.81 25.81 5.24
CA GLY A 418 8.56 26.94 4.73
C GLY A 418 9.63 26.51 3.73
N THR A 419 10.49 27.44 3.37
CA THR A 419 11.63 27.20 2.49
C THR A 419 12.93 27.58 3.20
N ALA A 420 13.94 26.71 3.08
CA ALA A 420 15.28 26.98 3.57
C ALA A 420 16.28 27.00 2.42
N ARG A 421 17.23 27.94 2.45
CA ARG A 421 18.30 28.06 1.46
C ARG A 421 19.60 28.44 2.14
N VAL A 422 20.72 27.97 1.59
CA VAL A 422 22.05 28.38 2.04
C VAL A 422 22.49 29.60 1.24
N VAL A 423 22.76 30.72 1.91
CA VAL A 423 23.29 31.96 1.33
C VAL A 423 24.50 32.36 2.15
N ASP A 424 25.67 32.51 1.51
CA ASP A 424 26.93 32.84 2.18
C ASP A 424 27.28 31.94 3.38
N ASN A 425 27.06 30.62 3.23
CA ASN A 425 27.23 29.59 4.27
C ASN A 425 26.31 29.76 5.51
N GLN A 426 25.27 30.60 5.42
CA GLN A 426 24.24 30.70 6.44
C GLN A 426 22.90 30.15 5.94
N LEU A 427 22.10 29.64 6.85
CA LEU A 427 20.79 29.11 6.55
C LEU A 427 19.75 30.25 6.62
N VAL A 428 19.10 30.55 5.51
CA VAL A 428 18.00 31.51 5.43
C VAL A 428 16.69 30.73 5.37
N TYR A 429 15.78 31.01 6.30
CA TYR A 429 14.46 30.40 6.40
C TYR A 429 13.35 31.43 6.16
N THR A 430 12.35 31.02 5.38
CA THR A 430 11.12 31.77 5.11
C THR A 430 9.93 30.83 5.32
N PRO A 431 9.04 31.08 6.30
CA PRO A 431 7.81 30.30 6.49
C PRO A 431 6.92 30.30 5.25
N ASP A 432 6.06 29.29 5.12
CA ASP A 432 4.95 29.36 4.19
C ASP A 432 3.95 30.46 4.63
N PRO A 433 3.23 31.09 3.68
CA PRO A 433 2.27 32.13 4.04
C PRO A 433 1.25 31.65 5.07
N GLU A 434 0.95 32.49 6.07
CA GLU A 434 -0.01 32.23 7.17
C GLU A 434 0.36 31.05 8.09
N TYR A 435 1.58 30.50 7.98
CA TYR A 435 2.03 29.46 8.89
C TYR A 435 2.56 30.06 10.19
N SER A 436 2.01 29.59 11.32
CA SER A 436 2.58 29.80 12.65
C SER A 436 2.76 28.46 13.35
N GLY A 437 3.88 28.30 14.05
CA GLY A 437 4.27 27.01 14.64
C GLY A 437 5.77 26.77 14.64
N THR A 438 6.19 25.56 14.96
CA THR A 438 7.59 25.17 14.98
C THR A 438 7.94 24.34 13.75
N ASP A 439 8.98 24.75 13.03
CA ASP A 439 9.54 24.04 11.89
C ASP A 439 10.98 23.59 12.17
N THR A 440 11.43 22.55 11.49
CA THR A 440 12.76 21.95 11.71
C THR A 440 13.50 21.74 10.40
N ILE A 441 14.76 22.14 10.37
CA ILE A 441 15.66 21.99 9.21
C ILE A 441 16.83 21.12 9.64
N ARG A 442 17.10 20.02 8.93
CA ARG A 442 18.30 19.20 9.17
C ARG A 442 19.37 19.59 8.18
N TYR A 443 20.53 19.95 8.68
CA TYR A 443 21.67 20.37 7.88
C TYR A 443 22.95 19.64 8.34
N GLU A 444 23.94 19.63 7.47
CA GLU A 444 25.30 19.18 7.78
C GLU A 444 26.28 20.35 7.57
N VAL A 445 27.32 20.38 8.39
CA VAL A 445 28.46 21.31 8.28
C VAL A 445 29.74 20.51 8.06
N CYS A 446 30.59 20.96 7.12
CA CYS A 446 31.80 20.23 6.74
C CYS A 446 33.07 21.09 6.81
N ASP A 447 34.21 20.50 7.17
CA ASP A 447 35.53 21.12 7.08
C ASP A 447 36.19 21.00 5.69
N ALA A 448 37.32 21.69 5.50
CA ALA A 448 38.09 21.65 4.26
C ALA A 448 38.72 20.27 3.94
N SER A 449 38.72 19.35 4.92
CA SER A 449 39.21 17.98 4.76
C SER A 449 38.10 16.99 4.37
N GLY A 450 36.83 17.43 4.38
CA GLY A 450 35.66 16.62 4.06
C GLY A 450 35.05 15.88 5.25
N ASN A 451 35.43 16.23 6.50
CA ASN A 451 34.73 15.73 7.68
C ASN A 451 33.47 16.56 7.90
N CYS A 452 32.33 15.90 8.10
CA CYS A 452 31.03 16.54 8.27
C CYS A 452 30.33 16.03 9.53
N ASP A 453 29.50 16.88 10.13
CA ASP A 453 28.58 16.53 11.23
C ASP A 453 27.20 17.15 11.00
N GLU A 454 26.15 16.52 11.52
CA GLU A 454 24.75 16.92 11.33
C GLU A 454 24.18 17.63 12.56
N ALA A 455 23.35 18.64 12.32
CA ALA A 455 22.58 19.31 13.37
C ALA A 455 21.16 19.66 12.89
N VAL A 456 20.31 20.01 13.86
CA VAL A 456 18.93 20.42 13.64
C VAL A 456 18.74 21.88 14.02
N ALA A 457 18.25 22.67 13.08
CA ALA A 457 17.79 24.03 13.33
C ALA A 457 16.28 24.03 13.57
N THR A 458 15.84 24.50 14.73
CA THR A 458 14.43 24.62 15.11
C THR A 458 13.99 26.07 15.02
N VAL A 459 13.04 26.39 14.14
CA VAL A 459 12.52 27.76 13.98
C VAL A 459 11.11 27.84 14.53
N THR A 460 10.85 28.77 15.45
CA THR A 460 9.49 29.08 15.90
C THR A 460 8.98 30.31 15.17
N VAL A 461 7.87 30.13 14.45
CA VAL A 461 7.15 31.16 13.70
C VAL A 461 6.02 31.71 14.57
N ASN A 462 6.12 32.98 14.96
CA ASN A 462 5.11 33.66 15.75
C ASN A 462 3.92 34.06 14.87
N PRO A 463 2.68 33.85 15.33
CA PRO A 463 1.51 34.37 14.64
C PRO A 463 1.44 35.89 14.73
N VAL A 464 1.03 36.54 13.64
CA VAL A 464 0.76 37.97 13.51
C VAL A 464 -0.74 38.12 13.21
N ASN A 465 -1.39 39.15 13.76
CA ASN A 465 -2.83 39.29 13.55
C ASN A 465 -3.14 40.05 12.25
N ASP A 466 -3.57 39.33 11.22
CA ASP A 466 -3.97 39.94 9.94
C ASP A 466 -5.39 40.54 9.91
N LEU A 467 -5.59 41.50 9.01
CA LEU A 467 -6.91 42.07 8.72
C LEU A 467 -7.75 41.05 7.93
N PRO A 468 -9.08 40.95 8.17
CA PRO A 468 -9.89 39.94 7.51
C PRO A 468 -9.88 40.09 5.99
N VAL A 469 -9.28 39.13 5.29
CA VAL A 469 -9.32 39.01 3.83
C VAL A 469 -10.55 38.20 3.45
N VAL A 470 -11.43 38.78 2.63
CA VAL A 470 -12.55 38.03 2.03
C VAL A 470 -11.98 37.17 0.91
N VAL A 471 -11.67 35.91 1.23
CA VAL A 471 -11.21 34.92 0.25
C VAL A 471 -12.38 34.01 -0.10
N THR A 472 -12.82 34.05 -1.37
CA THR A 472 -13.63 32.98 -1.96
C THR A 472 -12.70 31.80 -2.25
N SER A 473 -12.54 30.88 -1.30
CA SER A 473 -11.60 29.77 -1.42
C SER A 473 -12.28 28.49 -1.91
N SER A 474 -11.86 28.06 -3.10
CA SER A 474 -11.94 26.71 -3.64
C SER A 474 -11.14 25.75 -2.74
N VAL A 475 -11.84 24.80 -2.11
CA VAL A 475 -11.22 23.67 -1.42
C VAL A 475 -11.18 22.52 -2.41
N ASP A 476 -9.97 22.08 -2.72
CA ASP A 476 -9.75 20.82 -3.39
C ASP A 476 -10.31 19.69 -2.46
N GLY A 477 -11.17 18.73 -2.90
CA GLY A 477 -11.55 17.43 -2.23
C GLY A 477 -11.21 16.08 -2.98
N ILE A 478 -10.16 15.29 -2.65
CA ILE A 478 -9.80 14.01 -3.33
C ILE A 478 -10.19 12.88 -2.39
N GLU A 479 -10.82 11.87 -2.97
CA GLU A 479 -11.15 10.65 -2.30
C GLU A 479 -9.96 9.75 -2.04
N ASP A 480 -9.37 9.97 -0.88
CA ASP A 480 -8.93 8.93 0.06
C ASP A 480 -8.34 9.59 1.33
N GLU A 481 -8.71 10.83 1.62
CA GLU A 481 -8.32 11.48 2.87
C GLU A 481 -9.39 11.20 3.93
N THR A 482 -9.14 10.16 4.71
CA THR A 482 -9.28 10.34 6.14
C THR A 482 -8.48 11.60 6.50
N LEU A 483 -9.20 12.70 6.71
CA LEU A 483 -8.67 14.02 7.05
C LEU A 483 -7.76 13.89 8.28
N LEU A 484 -6.46 13.77 8.01
CA LEU A 484 -5.38 14.03 8.93
C LEU A 484 -5.16 15.54 8.85
N ILE A 485 -5.84 16.27 9.72
CA ILE A 485 -5.42 17.63 10.08
C ILE A 485 -4.27 17.51 11.07
#